data_AF-A0A1F7SC06-F1
#
_entry.id   AF-A0A1F7SC06-F1
#
_cell.length_a   1.000
_cell.length_b   1.000
_cell.length_c   1.000
_cell.angle_alpha   90.00
_cell.angle_beta   90.00
_cell.angle_gamma   90.00
#
_symmetry.space_group_name_H-M   'P 1'
#
loop_
_entity.id
_entity.type
_entity.pdbx_description
1 polymer ?
#
loop_
_entity_poly.entity_id
_entity_poly.type
_entity_poly.pdbx_seq_one_letter_code
_entity_poly.pdbx_strand_id
1 'polypeptide(L)' 'MWHRITESEVESAINIPDFIESSIENRLNVWKKISEKFLRVTYKQEADRILVITAVKKKKGWR' A
#
# COMPACT_ATOMS: atom_id res chain seq x y z
N MET A 1 20.84 4.37 2.41
CA MET A 1 19.70 5.29 2.67
C MET A 1 18.44 4.44 2.88
N TRP A 2 17.97 4.29 4.12
CA TRP A 2 16.70 3.61 4.41
C TRP A 2 15.59 4.49 3.83
N HIS A 3 14.90 4.03 2.80
CA HIS A 3 13.89 4.87 2.15
C HIS A 3 12.69 4.93 3.09
N ARG A 4 12.57 6.02 3.86
CA ARG A 4 11.44 6.24 4.75
C ARG A 4 10.15 6.18 3.92
N ILE A 5 9.16 5.45 4.42
CA ILE A 5 7.80 5.50 3.92
C ILE A 5 7.09 6.49 4.83
N THR A 6 6.43 7.48 4.24
CA THR A 6 5.67 8.50 4.92
C THR A 6 4.21 8.09 5.03
N GLU A 7 3.50 8.65 6.01
CA GLU A 7 2.07 8.43 6.18
C GLU A 7 1.26 8.89 4.96
N SER A 8 1.60 10.06 4.40
CA SER A 8 0.96 10.58 3.18
C SER A 8 1.14 9.66 1.97
N GLU A 9 2.30 9.02 1.80
CA GLU A 9 2.48 7.99 0.75
C GLU A 9 1.54 6.79 0.96
N VAL A 10 1.34 6.37 2.21
CA VAL A 10 0.44 5.27 2.57
C VAL A 10 -1.02 5.65 2.34
N GLU A 11 -1.46 6.81 2.80
CA GLU A 11 -2.81 7.34 2.56
C GLU A 11 -3.10 7.48 1.07
N SER A 12 -2.14 8.00 0.30
CA SER A 12 -2.28 8.15 -1.15
C SER A 12 -2.42 6.80 -1.86
N ALA A 13 -1.71 5.77 -1.39
CA ALA A 13 -1.82 4.41 -1.90
C ALA A 13 -3.15 3.74 -1.56
N ILE A 14 -3.74 4.05 -0.40
CA ILE A 14 -5.04 3.52 0.01
C ILE A 14 -6.19 4.23 -0.72
N ASN A 15 -6.15 5.56 -0.82
CA ASN A 15 -7.24 6.36 -1.37
C ASN A 15 -7.29 6.35 -2.90
N ILE A 16 -6.12 6.36 -3.55
CA ILE A 16 -6.00 6.45 -5.02
C ILE A 16 -4.95 5.43 -5.50
N PRO A 17 -5.20 4.13 -5.32
CA PRO A 17 -4.29 3.08 -5.75
C PRO A 17 -4.20 3.04 -7.28
N ASP A 18 -3.01 2.72 -7.80
CA ASP A 18 -2.87 2.38 -9.21
C ASP A 18 -3.45 0.98 -9.47
N PHE A 19 -3.39 0.10 -8.46
CA PHE A 19 -3.97 -1.23 -8.57
C PHE A 19 -4.34 -1.80 -7.18
N ILE A 20 -5.44 -2.56 -7.11
CA ILE A 20 -5.98 -3.19 -5.88
C ILE A 20 -6.11 -4.71 -6.05
N GLU A 21 -5.49 -5.47 -5.15
CA GLU A 21 -5.58 -6.94 -5.08
C GLU A 21 -6.29 -7.37 -3.80
N SER A 22 -7.26 -8.26 -3.92
CA SER A 22 -7.75 -8.99 -2.75
C SER A 22 -6.67 -9.95 -2.24
N SER A 23 -6.39 -9.88 -0.95
CA SER A 23 -5.53 -10.81 -0.25
C SER A 23 -6.36 -11.74 0.64
N ILE A 24 -5.70 -12.51 1.50
CA ILE A 24 -6.34 -13.48 2.39
C ILE A 24 -7.09 -12.74 3.52
N GLU A 25 -8.24 -13.26 3.98
CA GLU A 25 -8.97 -12.77 5.16
C GLU A 25 -9.35 -11.27 5.10
N ASN A 26 -10.04 -10.83 4.05
CA ASN A 26 -10.52 -9.43 3.90
C ASN A 26 -9.41 -8.36 3.92
N ARG A 27 -8.17 -8.76 3.63
CA ARG A 27 -7.05 -7.83 3.44
C ARG A 27 -6.99 -7.39 1.99
N LEU A 28 -6.59 -6.16 1.76
CA LEU A 28 -6.34 -5.61 0.44
C LEU A 28 -4.86 -5.26 0.32
N ASN A 29 -4.24 -5.65 -0.80
CA ASN A 29 -2.96 -5.11 -1.22
C ASN A 29 -3.23 -4.00 -2.23
N VAL A 30 -2.88 -2.79 -1.87
CA VAL A 30 -2.88 -1.66 -2.80
C VAL A 30 -1.47 -1.35 -3.24
N TRP A 31 -1.34 -1.04 -4.52
CA TRP A 31 -0.08 -0.69 -5.13
C TRP A 31 -0.16 0.71 -5.71
N LYS A 32 0.88 1.49 -5.47
CA LYS A 32 1.05 2.83 -6.04
C LYS A 32 2.48 3.04 -6.49
N LYS A 33 2.68 3.57 -7.68
CA LYS A 33 3.98 3.97 -8.18
C LYS A 33 4.36 5.30 -7.52
N ILE A 34 5.48 5.29 -6.80
CA ILE A 34 6.07 6.47 -6.18
C ILE A 34 7.45 6.67 -6.81
N SER A 35 7.53 7.67 -7.68
CA SER A 35 8.72 7.94 -8.51
C SER A 35 9.13 6.70 -9.31
N GLU A 36 10.34 6.17 -9.07
CA GLU A 36 10.87 4.97 -9.76
C GLU A 36 10.56 3.66 -9.04
N LYS A 37 9.87 3.70 -7.91
CA LYS A 37 9.55 2.54 -7.08
C LYS A 37 8.05 2.35 -6.97
N PHE A 38 7.67 1.22 -6.40
CA PHE A 38 6.29 0.90 -6.10
C PHE A 38 6.12 0.75 -4.60
N LEU A 39 5.13 1.40 -4.04
CA LEU A 39 4.69 1.18 -2.67
C LEU A 39 3.57 0.13 -2.71
N ARG A 40 3.78 -0.97 -2.01
CA ARG A 40 2.71 -1.91 -1.67
C ARG A 40 2.28 -1.66 -0.24
N VAL A 41 1.00 -1.38 -0.03
CA VAL A 41 0.38 -1.32 1.29
C VAL A 41 -0.60 -2.47 1.41
N THR A 42 -0.43 -3.29 2.44
CA THR A 42 -1.44 -4.27 2.84
C THR A 42 -2.21 -3.70 4.00
N TYR A 43 -3.52 -3.59 3.86
CA TYR A 43 -4.39 -3.12 4.93
C TYR A 43 -5.63 -4.00 5.04
N LYS A 44 -6.34 -3.86 6.15
CA LYS A 44 -7.72 -4.34 6.29
C LYS A 44 -8.59 -3.18 6.74
N GLN A 45 -9.83 -3.16 6.28
CA GLN A 45 -10.82 -2.20 6.73
C GLN A 45 -11.53 -2.77 7.95
N GLU A 46 -11.51 -2.02 9.05
CA GLU A 46 -12.34 -2.25 10.23
C GLU A 46 -13.50 -1.25 10.21
N ALA A 47 -14.44 -1.35 11.17
CA ALA A 47 -15.70 -0.59 11.13
C ALA A 47 -15.51 0.94 11.09
N ASP A 48 -14.50 1.46 11.76
CA ASP A 48 -14.24 2.89 11.97
C ASP A 48 -12.83 3.33 11.55
N ARG A 49 -11.98 2.37 11.15
CA ARG A 49 -10.57 2.63 10.88
C ARG A 49 -9.98 1.70 9.84
N ILE A 50 -8.83 2.10 9.32
CA ILE A 50 -8.00 1.26 8.45
C ILE A 50 -6.81 0.78 9.26
N LEU A 51 -6.64 -0.53 9.38
CA LEU A 51 -5.43 -1.11 9.96
C LEU A 51 -4.43 -1.40 8.85
N VAL A 52 -3.36 -0.60 8.80
CA VAL A 52 -2.21 -0.86 7.93
C VAL A 52 -1.39 -1.99 8.53
N ILE A 53 -1.31 -3.12 7.82
CA ILE A 53 -0.58 -4.32 8.24
C ILE A 53 0.88 -4.22 7.78
N THR A 54 1.10 -3.87 6.52
CA THR A 54 2.46 -3.64 6.00
C THR A 54 2.49 -2.50 4.98
N ALA A 55 3.60 -1.77 4.93
CA ALA A 55 3.92 -0.83 3.86
C ALA A 55 5.37 -1.07 3.42
N VAL A 56 5.59 -1.38 2.14
CA VAL A 56 6.91 -1.76 1.62
C VAL A 56 7.19 -1.14 0.25
N LYS A 57 8.37 -0.54 0.09
CA LYS A 57 8.88 -0.09 -1.22
C LYS A 57 9.47 -1.28 -1.98
N LYS A 58 9.03 -1.47 -3.22
CA LYS A 58 9.43 -2.53 -4.16
C LYS A 58 10.03 -1.89 -5.41
N LYS A 59 11.05 -2.54 -5.99
CA LYS A 59 11.67 -2.11 -7.26
C LYS A 59 10.81 -2.48 -8.47
N LYS A 60 10.14 -3.63 -8.41
CA LYS A 60 9.19 -4.08 -9.43
C LYS A 60 7.77 -3.76 -8.98
N GLY A 61 6.93 -3.42 -9.95
CA GLY A 61 5.52 -3.14 -9.73
C GLY A 61 4.73 -4.40 -9.47
N TRP A 62 3.42 -4.24 -9.49
CA TRP A 62 2.54 -5.39 -9.52
C TRP A 62 2.64 -6.01 -10.92
N ARG A 63 3.28 -7.19 -10.99
CA ARG A 63 3.78 -7.92 -12.17
C ARG A 63 5.07 -7.37 -12.75
#